data_AF-E4NBP9-F1
#
_entry.id   AF-E4NBP9-F1
#
_cell.length_a   1.000
_cell.length_b   1.000
_cell.length_c   1.000
_cell.angle_alpha   90.00
_cell.angle_beta   90.00
_cell.angle_gamma   90.00
#
_symmetry.space_group_name_H-M   'P 1'
#
loop_
_entity.id
_entity.type
_entity.pdbx_description
1 polymer ?
#
loop_
_entity_poly.entity_id
_entity_poly.type
_entity_poly.pdbx_seq_one_letter_code
_entity_poly.pdbx_strand_id
1 'polypeptide(L)'
;MSSPGATAHQSTWWHTFYGGLQKMGRSLQLPVAVLPAAGILNRLGQPDIFGADGLGWDKVAAAIGAAGGALLNSALGLPLLFCIGVAIGMAKKADGSTALAAVAGFLVYYSVLQAFPEDCPTGSSLKGNVCIDFTADKAVAADFQNPGVLGGISMGLFSAWLWVRFHRVRLVDWLGFFNGRRLVPMITALVGLAFGSLMVWIWAPIGNGLTDFSKWLSDLDAIGSGIFGLANRALLLIGMHQLLNTFVWFQFGDYTKPDGTVVNGDINRFLAGDPTAGQFTSGFFPIMMFALPAAAMAIAAAAKPHRRKEIYGLMTSVALTSFVTGVTEPIEYSFAYVAPLLYAVHAVLTGVSMAVTWGLGVHDGFSFSAGLLDYAINWSLATKPWLIIPIGLCFAVVYYVLFRFIIVKFDLKTPGREDDDEIEDVTKA
;
A
#
# COMPACT_ATOMS: atom_id res chain seq x y z
N MET A 1 -43.86 26.81 -28.24
CA MET A 1 -43.88 26.51 -26.79
C MET A 1 -42.99 25.29 -26.57
N SER A 2 -41.73 25.52 -26.23
CA SER A 2 -40.72 24.49 -26.09
C SER A 2 -40.42 24.34 -24.60
N SER A 3 -40.74 23.19 -24.00
CA SER A 3 -40.35 22.90 -22.61
C SER A 3 -38.82 22.90 -22.49
N PRO A 4 -38.22 23.66 -21.56
CA PRO A 4 -36.85 23.45 -21.19
C PRO A 4 -36.77 22.18 -20.33
N GLY A 5 -36.03 21.18 -20.82
CA GLY A 5 -35.74 19.97 -20.08
C GLY A 5 -35.02 20.29 -18.77
N ALA A 6 -35.53 19.75 -17.67
CA ALA A 6 -34.89 19.82 -16.37
C ALA A 6 -33.54 19.09 -16.43
N THR A 7 -32.44 19.84 -16.45
CA THR A 7 -31.12 19.31 -16.13
C THR A 7 -31.09 19.00 -14.64
N ALA A 8 -31.06 17.70 -14.31
CA ALA A 8 -30.87 17.27 -12.94
C ALA A 8 -29.59 17.89 -12.38
N HIS A 9 -29.73 18.66 -11.30
CA HIS A 9 -28.64 19.30 -10.59
C HIS A 9 -27.78 18.21 -9.93
N GLN A 10 -26.84 17.63 -10.67
CA GLN A 10 -25.86 16.69 -10.10
C GLN A 10 -25.07 17.44 -9.02
N SER A 11 -25.02 16.89 -7.80
CA SER A 11 -24.52 17.65 -6.65
C SER A 11 -23.01 17.88 -6.76
N THR A 12 -22.60 19.14 -6.69
CA THR A 12 -21.21 19.62 -6.75
C THR A 12 -20.32 18.99 -5.66
N TRP A 13 -20.95 18.54 -4.57
CA TRP A 13 -20.27 17.89 -3.44
C TRP A 13 -19.77 16.48 -3.79
N TRP A 14 -20.56 15.67 -4.51
CA TRP A 14 -20.14 14.32 -4.91
C TRP A 14 -18.92 14.34 -5.83
N HIS A 15 -18.88 15.26 -6.80
CA HIS A 15 -17.72 15.42 -7.68
C HIS A 15 -16.46 15.89 -6.91
N THR A 16 -16.63 16.80 -5.96
CA THR A 16 -15.53 17.30 -5.13
C THR A 16 -14.99 16.21 -4.20
N PHE A 17 -15.87 15.43 -3.59
CA PHE A 17 -15.51 14.31 -2.72
C PHE A 17 -14.78 13.20 -3.51
N TYR A 18 -15.36 12.77 -4.64
CA TYR A 18 -14.77 11.75 -5.50
C TYR A 18 -13.40 12.16 -6.05
N GLY A 19 -13.28 13.39 -6.55
CA GLY A 19 -11.99 13.95 -6.99
C GLY A 19 -10.97 14.02 -5.85
N GLY A 20 -11.42 14.29 -4.62
CA GLY A 20 -10.60 14.25 -3.41
C GLY A 20 -10.05 12.86 -3.11
N LEU A 21 -10.90 11.82 -3.17
CA LEU A 21 -10.49 10.43 -2.95
C LEU A 21 -9.48 9.96 -4.00
N GLN A 22 -9.69 10.27 -5.28
CA GLN A 22 -8.73 9.92 -6.33
C GLN A 22 -7.38 10.63 -6.13
N LYS A 23 -7.40 11.91 -5.74
CA LYS A 23 -6.18 12.66 -5.44
C LYS A 23 -5.42 12.07 -4.25
N MET A 24 -6.15 11.66 -3.22
CA MET A 24 -5.59 10.97 -2.05
C MET A 24 -5.00 9.61 -2.43
N GLY A 25 -5.70 8.82 -3.25
CA GLY A 25 -5.18 7.55 -3.76
C GLY A 25 -3.86 7.72 -4.51
N ARG A 26 -3.75 8.75 -5.36
CA ARG A 26 -2.48 9.08 -6.06
C ARG A 26 -1.38 9.55 -5.10
N SER A 27 -1.72 10.30 -4.05
CA SER A 27 -0.71 10.78 -3.09
C SER A 27 -0.11 9.65 -2.24
N LEU A 28 -0.87 8.58 -2.01
CA LEU A 28 -0.41 7.37 -1.31
C LEU A 28 0.53 6.49 -2.15
N GLN A 29 0.62 6.68 -3.47
CA GLN A 29 1.52 5.91 -4.32
C GLN A 29 2.99 6.34 -4.21
N LEU A 30 3.25 7.63 -3.93
CA LEU A 30 4.62 8.16 -3.88
C LEU A 30 5.48 7.50 -2.78
N PRO A 31 5.01 7.33 -1.53
CA PRO A 31 5.73 6.57 -0.51
C PRO A 31 5.94 5.10 -0.90
N VAL A 32 4.92 4.48 -1.51
CA VAL A 32 4.92 3.06 -1.89
C VAL A 32 6.03 2.74 -2.90
N ALA A 33 6.42 3.70 -3.73
CA ALA A 33 7.51 3.53 -4.71
C ALA A 33 8.89 3.24 -4.06
N VAL A 34 9.08 3.50 -2.77
CA VAL A 34 10.33 3.23 -2.03
C VAL A 34 10.36 1.81 -1.45
N LEU A 35 9.20 1.17 -1.31
CA LEU A 35 9.06 -0.15 -0.70
C LEU A 35 9.77 -1.31 -1.43
N PRO A 36 9.88 -1.35 -2.78
CA PRO A 36 10.65 -2.42 -3.42
C PRO A 36 12.13 -2.37 -3.02
N ALA A 37 12.71 -1.18 -2.91
CA ALA A 37 14.08 -1.04 -2.42
C ALA A 37 14.19 -1.50 -0.96
N ALA A 38 13.23 -1.12 -0.12
CA ALA A 38 13.19 -1.54 1.28
C ALA A 38 13.13 -3.06 1.45
N GLY A 39 12.28 -3.70 0.66
CA GLY A 39 12.09 -5.15 0.61
C GLY A 39 13.30 -5.92 0.16
N ILE A 40 13.86 -5.55 -0.99
CA ILE A 40 15.05 -6.18 -1.55
C ILE A 40 16.20 -6.05 -0.55
N LEU A 41 16.41 -4.87 0.02
CA LEU A 41 17.46 -4.68 1.04
C LEU A 41 17.19 -5.53 2.29
N ASN A 42 15.95 -5.58 2.80
CA ASN A 42 15.63 -6.41 3.95
C ASN A 42 15.93 -7.90 3.67
N ARG A 43 15.46 -8.39 2.53
CA ARG A 43 15.59 -9.79 2.14
C ARG A 43 17.03 -10.21 1.83
N LEU A 44 17.79 -9.38 1.12
CA LEU A 44 19.22 -9.59 0.90
C LEU A 44 20.01 -9.63 2.23
N GLY A 45 19.53 -8.93 3.26
CA GLY A 45 20.14 -8.90 4.58
C GLY A 45 19.87 -10.14 5.45
N GLN A 46 19.07 -11.10 4.98
CA GLN A 46 18.70 -12.27 5.78
C GLN A 46 19.80 -13.35 5.86
N PRO A 47 19.76 -14.20 6.91
CA PRO A 47 20.76 -15.25 7.13
C PRO A 47 20.96 -16.19 5.95
N ASP A 48 19.89 -16.55 5.25
CA ASP A 48 19.86 -17.52 4.16
C ASP A 48 20.29 -16.95 2.80
N ILE A 49 20.46 -15.62 2.68
CA ILE A 49 20.92 -14.96 1.45
C ILE A 49 22.37 -14.50 1.58
N PHE A 50 22.62 -13.40 2.28
CA PHE A 50 23.99 -12.89 2.48
C PHE A 50 24.56 -13.22 3.86
N GLY A 51 23.74 -13.64 4.83
CA GLY A 51 24.23 -13.97 6.16
C GLY A 51 24.82 -15.38 6.28
N ALA A 52 24.84 -15.90 7.50
CA ALA A 52 25.58 -17.10 7.90
C ALA A 52 25.18 -18.37 7.13
N ASP A 53 23.91 -18.53 6.79
CA ASP A 53 23.36 -19.71 6.12
C ASP A 53 23.40 -19.60 4.58
N GLY A 54 23.78 -18.43 4.06
CA GLY A 54 23.94 -18.14 2.63
C GLY A 54 25.41 -17.94 2.25
N LEU A 55 25.79 -16.69 1.93
CA LEU A 55 27.16 -16.34 1.52
C LEU A 55 28.18 -16.17 2.67
N GLY A 56 27.73 -16.15 3.93
CA GLY A 56 28.58 -15.95 5.11
C GLY A 56 29.10 -14.50 5.25
N TRP A 57 28.44 -13.53 4.63
CA TRP A 57 28.82 -12.11 4.68
C TRP A 57 28.06 -11.36 5.79
N ASP A 58 28.14 -11.87 7.03
CA ASP A 58 27.28 -11.45 8.14
C ASP A 58 27.23 -9.93 8.37
N LYS A 59 28.38 -9.24 8.30
CA LYS A 59 28.42 -7.78 8.48
C LYS A 59 27.75 -7.01 7.34
N VAL A 60 27.87 -7.53 6.12
CA VAL A 60 27.21 -6.96 4.93
C VAL A 60 25.70 -7.21 5.02
N ALA A 61 25.31 -8.43 5.38
CA ALA A 61 23.92 -8.81 5.60
C ALA A 61 23.26 -7.93 6.68
N ALA A 62 23.92 -7.74 7.81
CA ALA A 62 23.44 -6.86 8.88
C ALA A 62 23.29 -5.41 8.42
N ALA A 63 24.24 -4.86 7.67
CA ALA A 63 24.16 -3.49 7.16
C ALA A 63 23.02 -3.31 6.13
N ILE A 64 22.88 -4.25 5.19
CA ILE A 64 21.86 -4.23 4.15
C ILE A 64 20.46 -4.45 4.76
N GLY A 65 20.33 -5.41 5.66
CA GLY A 65 19.09 -5.68 6.39
C GLY A 65 18.65 -4.49 7.26
N ALA A 66 19.58 -3.84 7.96
CA ALA A 66 19.28 -2.63 8.73
C ALA A 66 18.82 -1.47 7.83
N ALA A 67 19.43 -1.29 6.67
CA ALA A 67 19.02 -0.26 5.70
C ALA A 67 17.59 -0.49 5.18
N GLY A 68 17.25 -1.73 4.83
CA GLY A 68 15.88 -2.08 4.42
C GLY A 68 14.87 -1.95 5.57
N GLY A 69 15.23 -2.43 6.75
CA GLY A 69 14.40 -2.35 7.96
C GLY A 69 14.10 -0.92 8.40
N ALA A 70 15.02 0.02 8.18
CA ALA A 70 14.79 1.44 8.48
C ALA A 70 13.60 2.03 7.68
N LEU A 71 13.40 1.59 6.44
CA LEU A 71 12.30 2.04 5.57
C LEU A 71 10.97 1.37 5.93
N LEU A 72 11.00 0.11 6.39
CA LEU A 72 9.82 -0.66 6.77
C LEU A 72 9.39 -0.48 8.23
N ASN A 73 10.19 0.24 9.03
CA ASN A 73 9.91 0.46 10.44
C ASN A 73 8.54 1.13 10.64
N SER A 74 7.63 0.45 11.35
CA SER A 74 6.24 0.85 11.57
C SER A 74 6.07 2.04 12.52
N ALA A 75 7.10 2.38 13.30
CA ALA A 75 7.05 3.48 14.27
C ALA A 75 7.46 4.83 13.66
N LEU A 76 8.54 4.84 12.87
CA LEU A 76 9.15 6.07 12.36
C LEU A 76 9.26 6.09 10.83
N GLY A 77 9.98 5.12 10.26
CA GLY A 77 10.39 5.15 8.86
C GLY A 77 9.21 5.19 7.88
N LEU A 78 8.37 4.16 7.94
CA LEU A 78 7.24 4.03 7.04
C LEU A 78 6.19 5.15 7.26
N PRO A 79 5.77 5.48 8.51
CA PRO A 79 4.87 6.61 8.73
C PRO A 79 5.40 7.95 8.22
N LEU A 80 6.70 8.21 8.36
CA LEU A 80 7.32 9.45 7.88
C LEU A 80 7.33 9.50 6.35
N LEU A 81 7.64 8.40 5.66
CA LEU A 81 7.56 8.32 4.20
C LEU A 81 6.15 8.65 3.71
N PHE A 82 5.12 8.07 4.36
CA PHE A 82 3.72 8.37 4.05
C PHE A 82 3.34 9.81 4.35
N CYS A 83 3.79 10.37 5.48
CA CYS A 83 3.57 11.78 5.82
C CYS A 83 4.09 12.71 4.71
N ILE A 84 5.33 12.49 4.27
CA ILE A 84 5.96 13.28 3.21
C ILE A 84 5.23 13.09 1.88
N GLY A 85 4.99 11.85 1.46
CA GLY A 85 4.40 11.57 0.16
C GLY A 85 2.96 12.06 0.04
N VAL A 86 2.15 11.91 1.10
CA VAL A 86 0.80 12.49 1.16
C VAL A 86 0.87 14.02 1.10
N ALA A 87 1.77 14.65 1.86
CA ALA A 87 1.91 16.10 1.85
C ALA A 87 2.27 16.64 0.45
N ILE A 88 3.19 15.98 -0.25
CA ILE A 88 3.60 16.34 -1.62
C ILE A 88 2.47 16.06 -2.62
N GLY A 89 1.88 14.86 -2.60
CA GLY A 89 0.85 14.48 -3.57
C GLY A 89 -0.46 15.25 -3.40
N MET A 90 -0.73 15.77 -2.20
CA MET A 90 -1.87 16.64 -1.94
C MET A 90 -1.60 18.11 -2.30
N ALA A 91 -0.34 18.53 -2.44
CA ALA A 91 -0.01 19.87 -2.90
C ALA A 91 -0.39 20.06 -4.37
N LYS A 92 -0.96 21.22 -4.73
CA LYS A 92 -1.28 21.55 -6.14
C LYS A 92 -0.02 21.71 -7.00
N LYS A 93 1.09 22.08 -6.38
CA LYS A 93 2.41 22.19 -6.99
C LYS A 93 3.42 21.63 -6.00
N ALA A 94 4.27 20.71 -6.45
CA ALA A 94 5.34 20.17 -5.62
C ALA A 94 6.28 21.31 -5.19
N ASP A 95 6.24 21.66 -3.92
CA ASP A 95 7.13 22.64 -3.28
C ASP A 95 7.79 21.97 -2.09
N GLY A 96 9.12 21.95 -2.07
CA GLY A 96 9.91 21.28 -1.02
C GLY A 96 9.60 21.79 0.38
N SER A 97 9.08 23.02 0.54
CA SER A 97 8.64 23.54 1.84
C SER A 97 7.44 22.78 2.43
N THR A 98 6.62 22.13 1.60
CA THR A 98 5.51 21.28 2.07
C THR A 98 6.06 19.99 2.71
N ALA A 99 7.07 19.39 2.09
CA ALA A 99 7.75 18.22 2.63
C ALA A 99 8.48 18.56 3.94
N LEU A 100 9.19 19.68 3.98
CA LEU A 100 9.87 20.14 5.20
C LEU A 100 8.88 20.39 6.35
N ALA A 101 7.73 20.99 6.05
CA ALA A 101 6.67 21.19 7.05
C ALA A 101 6.10 19.86 7.57
N ALA A 102 5.92 18.88 6.67
CA ALA A 102 5.43 17.55 7.02
C ALA A 102 6.41 16.82 7.96
N VAL A 103 7.72 16.86 7.65
CA VAL A 103 8.77 16.28 8.50
C VAL A 103 8.78 16.96 9.88
N ALA A 104 8.80 18.29 9.92
CA ALA A 104 8.84 19.03 11.19
C ALA A 104 7.63 18.71 12.08
N GLY A 105 6.43 18.72 11.49
CA GLY A 105 5.21 18.34 12.20
C GLY A 105 5.22 16.91 12.70
N PHE A 106 5.63 15.97 11.83
CA PHE A 106 5.66 14.55 12.16
C PHE A 106 6.66 14.24 13.27
N LEU A 107 7.87 14.82 13.24
CA LEU A 107 8.87 14.58 14.27
C LEU A 107 8.41 15.08 15.65
N VAL A 108 7.71 16.22 15.69
CA VAL A 108 7.10 16.71 16.95
C VAL A 108 5.99 15.77 17.41
N TYR A 109 5.07 15.42 16.51
CA TYR A 109 4.01 14.44 16.78
C TYR A 109 4.56 13.10 17.32
N TYR A 110 5.57 12.54 16.66
CA TYR A 110 6.23 11.30 17.04
C TYR A 110 6.91 11.43 18.41
N SER A 111 7.63 12.51 18.65
CA SER A 111 8.31 12.75 19.93
C SER A 111 7.31 12.89 21.09
N VAL A 112 6.13 13.45 20.84
CA VAL A 112 5.06 13.52 21.86
C VAL A 112 4.56 12.13 22.20
N LEU A 113 4.29 11.27 21.21
CA LEU A 113 3.89 9.88 21.49
C LEU A 113 4.97 9.14 22.29
N GLN A 114 6.24 9.32 21.95
CA GLN A 114 7.38 8.72 22.65
C GLN A 114 7.64 9.30 24.05
N ALA A 115 6.95 10.39 24.43
CA ALA A 115 7.05 10.96 25.77
C ALA A 115 6.09 10.30 26.77
N PHE A 116 5.11 9.52 26.29
CA PHE A 116 4.08 8.87 27.09
C PHE A 116 4.10 7.35 26.83
N PRO A 117 4.99 6.60 27.52
CA PRO A 117 5.00 5.14 27.43
C PRO A 117 3.70 4.56 27.99
N GLU A 118 3.30 3.41 27.45
CA GLU A 118 2.18 2.63 27.96
C GLU A 118 2.50 2.00 29.31
N ASP A 119 1.45 1.61 30.03
CA ASP A 119 1.59 0.98 31.34
C ASP A 119 2.36 -0.34 31.23
N CYS A 120 3.36 -0.50 32.09
CA CYS A 120 4.15 -1.73 32.12
C CYS A 120 3.29 -2.94 32.56
N PRO A 121 3.63 -4.16 32.11
CA PRO A 121 2.99 -5.39 32.56
C PRO A 121 2.98 -5.50 34.09
N THR A 122 1.95 -6.15 34.64
CA THR A 122 1.79 -6.32 36.09
C THR A 122 3.03 -6.98 36.71
N GLY A 123 3.61 -6.34 37.74
CA GLY A 123 4.85 -6.79 38.38
C GLY A 123 6.12 -6.11 37.86
N SER A 124 6.03 -5.37 36.74
CA SER A 124 7.12 -4.55 36.21
C SER A 124 6.98 -3.09 36.66
N SER A 125 8.11 -2.40 36.77
CA SER A 125 8.16 -0.96 37.01
C SER A 125 8.88 -0.25 35.85
N LEU A 126 8.36 0.91 35.46
CA LEU A 126 8.96 1.71 34.40
C LEU A 126 10.20 2.45 34.94
N LYS A 127 11.36 2.25 34.29
CA LYS A 127 12.56 3.04 34.50
C LYS A 127 13.09 3.56 33.16
N GLY A 128 12.88 4.85 32.90
CA GLY A 128 13.13 5.41 31.56
C GLY A 128 12.15 4.82 30.55
N ASN A 129 12.66 4.32 29.43
CA ASN A 129 11.86 3.67 28.38
C ASN A 129 11.93 2.13 28.47
N VAL A 130 12.09 1.59 29.68
CA VAL A 130 12.22 0.15 29.92
C VAL A 130 11.33 -0.26 31.08
N CYS A 131 10.51 -1.28 30.84
CA CYS A 131 9.75 -1.97 31.87
C CYS A 131 10.64 -3.08 32.47
N ILE A 132 10.90 -2.98 33.78
CA ILE A 132 11.77 -3.91 34.50
C ILE A 132 10.97 -4.68 35.54
N ASP A 133 10.98 -6.00 35.41
CA ASP A 133 10.53 -6.95 36.42
C ASP A 133 11.76 -7.43 37.22
N PHE A 134 11.92 -6.89 38.44
CA PHE A 134 13.02 -7.27 39.33
C PHE A 134 12.88 -8.67 39.90
N THR A 135 11.69 -9.27 39.86
CA THR A 135 11.45 -10.62 40.39
C THR A 135 11.74 -11.69 39.34
N ALA A 136 11.45 -11.41 38.07
CA ALA A 136 11.72 -12.30 36.95
C ALA A 136 13.09 -12.08 36.28
N ASP A 137 13.85 -11.06 36.71
CA ASP A 137 15.11 -10.60 36.09
C ASP A 137 14.95 -10.34 34.59
N LYS A 138 13.84 -9.68 34.22
CA LYS A 138 13.48 -9.36 32.83
C LYS A 138 13.35 -7.85 32.63
N ALA A 139 13.92 -7.38 31.54
CA ALA A 139 13.79 -6.01 31.07
C ALA A 139 13.28 -6.03 29.63
N VAL A 140 12.21 -5.29 29.38
CA VAL A 140 11.60 -5.15 28.04
C VAL A 140 11.45 -3.67 27.74
N ALA A 141 11.67 -3.28 26.48
CA ALA A 141 11.41 -1.90 26.05
C ALA A 141 9.95 -1.53 26.37
N ALA A 142 9.74 -0.32 26.86
CA ALA A 142 8.40 0.21 27.06
C ALA A 142 7.69 0.33 25.71
N ASP A 143 6.40 0.03 25.68
CA ASP A 143 5.59 0.22 24.49
C ASP A 143 5.04 1.66 24.44
N PHE A 144 4.63 2.09 23.26
CA PHE A 144 4.12 3.43 23.02
C PHE A 144 2.94 3.39 22.07
N GLN A 145 2.02 4.33 22.27
CA GLN A 145 0.92 4.53 21.32
C GLN A 145 1.49 4.76 19.92
N ASN A 146 1.18 3.86 19.00
CA ASN A 146 1.69 3.90 17.64
C ASN A 146 0.54 3.94 16.61
N PRO A 147 0.10 5.13 16.19
CA PRO A 147 -0.81 5.28 15.06
C PRO A 147 -0.22 4.91 13.71
N GLY A 148 1.09 4.61 13.67
CA GLY A 148 1.81 4.14 12.51
C GLY A 148 1.53 4.98 11.27
N VAL A 149 1.28 4.28 10.16
CA VAL A 149 1.12 4.94 8.87
C VAL A 149 -0.13 5.83 8.83
N LEU A 150 -1.19 5.52 9.58
CA LEU A 150 -2.40 6.35 9.66
C LEU A 150 -2.11 7.71 10.31
N GLY A 151 -1.29 7.73 11.36
CA GLY A 151 -0.76 8.97 11.94
C GLY A 151 0.10 9.76 10.95
N GLY A 152 0.95 9.06 10.20
CA GLY A 152 1.74 9.64 9.10
C GLY A 152 0.86 10.33 8.04
N ILE A 153 -0.16 9.62 7.52
CA ILE A 153 -1.11 10.14 6.54
C ILE A 153 -1.82 11.38 7.07
N SER A 154 -2.27 11.36 8.33
CA SER A 154 -2.95 12.48 8.97
C SER A 154 -2.07 13.72 9.07
N MET A 155 -0.82 13.56 9.50
CA MET A 155 0.15 14.66 9.53
C MET A 155 0.50 15.17 8.12
N GLY A 156 0.57 14.30 7.13
CA GLY A 156 0.75 14.68 5.73
C GLY A 156 -0.41 15.54 5.20
N LEU A 157 -1.65 15.18 5.53
CA LEU A 157 -2.85 15.95 5.19
C LEU A 157 -2.88 17.30 5.90
N PHE A 158 -2.57 17.36 7.20
CA PHE A 158 -2.46 18.62 7.93
C PHE A 158 -1.41 19.54 7.31
N SER A 159 -0.22 19.01 7.00
CA SER A 159 0.85 19.77 6.35
C SER A 159 0.41 20.35 5.00
N ALA A 160 -0.20 19.53 4.13
CA ALA A 160 -0.69 19.99 2.83
C ALA A 160 -1.76 21.08 2.98
N TRP A 161 -2.69 20.92 3.92
CA TRP A 161 -3.75 21.89 4.18
C TRP A 161 -3.19 23.21 4.72
N LEU A 162 -2.31 23.15 5.71
CA LEU A 162 -1.64 24.31 6.30
C LEU A 162 -0.80 25.06 5.26
N TRP A 163 -0.10 24.33 4.40
CA TRP A 163 0.68 24.95 3.33
C TRP A 163 -0.21 25.78 2.41
N VAL A 164 -1.29 25.20 1.89
CA VAL A 164 -2.23 25.92 1.02
C VAL A 164 -2.78 27.17 1.70
N ARG A 165 -3.06 27.09 3.01
CA ARG A 165 -3.66 28.18 3.77
C ARG A 165 -2.69 29.30 4.18
N PHE A 166 -1.44 28.97 4.50
CA PHE A 166 -0.50 29.87 5.18
C PHE A 166 0.77 30.21 4.38
N HIS A 167 1.07 29.53 3.27
CA HIS A 167 2.33 29.74 2.52
C HIS A 167 2.53 31.15 1.94
N ARG A 168 1.50 32.01 1.91
CA ARG A 168 1.57 33.40 1.43
C ARG A 168 1.28 34.44 2.53
N VAL A 169 1.07 34.01 3.76
CA VAL A 169 0.75 34.91 4.88
C VAL A 169 1.98 35.76 5.22
N ARG A 170 1.74 37.05 5.47
CA ARG A 170 2.73 38.00 5.97
C ARG A 170 2.38 38.36 7.41
N LEU A 171 3.38 38.24 8.28
CA LEU A 171 3.37 38.64 9.67
C LEU A 171 3.88 40.08 9.79
N VAL A 172 3.78 40.62 11.00
CA VAL A 172 4.34 41.91 11.41
C VAL A 172 5.86 41.96 11.19
N ASP A 173 6.41 43.17 10.99
CA ASP A 173 7.77 43.38 10.46
C ASP A 173 8.87 42.67 11.27
N TRP A 174 8.78 42.66 12.60
CA TRP A 174 9.77 42.00 13.46
C TRP A 174 9.72 40.46 13.37
N LEU A 175 8.60 39.87 12.94
CA LEU A 175 8.46 38.45 12.61
C LEU A 175 8.67 38.16 11.12
N GLY A 176 9.13 39.15 10.34
CA GLY A 176 9.22 39.06 8.88
C GLY A 176 10.06 37.89 8.37
N PHE A 177 11.04 37.41 9.16
CA PHE A 177 11.83 36.21 8.86
C PHE A 177 10.98 34.97 8.59
N PHE A 178 9.85 34.86 9.29
CA PHE A 178 8.95 33.71 9.26
C PHE A 178 7.86 33.80 8.19
N ASN A 179 7.87 34.82 7.35
CA ASN A 179 6.81 35.03 6.36
C ASN A 179 6.67 33.90 5.33
N GLY A 180 5.43 33.70 4.88
CA GLY A 180 5.07 32.81 3.79
C GLY A 180 5.42 31.34 4.07
N ARG A 181 6.23 30.74 3.19
CA ARG A 181 6.58 29.31 3.23
C ARG A 181 7.32 28.89 4.52
N ARG A 182 8.02 29.82 5.18
CA ARG A 182 8.73 29.56 6.44
C ARG A 182 7.81 29.48 7.65
N LEU A 183 6.59 30.04 7.55
CA LEU A 183 5.59 29.97 8.60
C LEU A 183 5.04 28.55 8.76
N VAL A 184 4.89 27.86 7.63
CA VAL A 184 4.17 26.59 7.55
C VAL A 184 4.79 25.50 8.44
N PRO A 185 6.12 25.25 8.43
CA PRO A 185 6.71 24.24 9.32
C PRO A 185 6.45 24.50 10.81
N MET A 186 6.45 25.76 11.25
CA MET A 186 6.23 26.08 12.67
C MET A 186 4.79 25.83 13.09
N ILE A 187 3.82 26.24 12.26
CA ILE A 187 2.41 25.94 12.55
C ILE A 187 2.18 24.42 12.51
N THR A 188 2.80 23.73 11.57
CA THR A 188 2.66 22.27 11.45
C THR A 188 3.28 21.56 12.66
N ALA A 189 4.37 22.06 13.22
CA ALA A 189 4.93 21.59 14.49
C ALA A 189 3.96 21.79 15.67
N LEU A 190 3.32 22.94 15.78
CA LEU A 190 2.31 23.19 16.82
C LEU A 190 1.09 22.27 16.65
N VAL A 191 0.63 22.05 15.41
CA VAL A 191 -0.42 21.08 15.12
C VAL A 191 0.03 19.66 15.46
N GLY A 192 1.29 19.30 15.16
CA GLY A 192 1.87 18.01 15.54
C GLY A 192 1.89 17.79 17.05
N LEU A 193 2.21 18.82 17.83
CA LEU A 193 2.13 18.79 19.30
C LEU A 193 0.70 18.54 19.77
N ALA A 194 -0.27 19.34 19.28
CA ALA A 194 -1.66 19.20 19.67
C ALA A 194 -2.24 17.83 19.25
N PHE A 195 -1.92 17.38 18.04
CA PHE A 195 -2.39 16.12 17.49
C PHE A 195 -1.75 14.92 18.20
N GLY A 196 -0.44 14.94 18.47
CA GLY A 196 0.24 13.90 19.24
C GLY A 196 -0.34 13.78 20.65
N SER A 197 -0.52 14.90 21.34
CA SER A 197 -1.15 14.94 22.66
C SER A 197 -2.57 14.37 22.63
N LEU A 198 -3.34 14.62 21.56
CA LEU A 198 -4.67 14.04 21.37
C LEU A 198 -4.62 12.52 21.14
N MET A 199 -3.68 12.06 20.31
CA MET A 199 -3.54 10.65 19.95
C MET A 199 -3.11 9.78 21.13
N VAL A 200 -2.37 10.29 22.11
CA VAL A 200 -2.05 9.54 23.35
C VAL A 200 -3.32 9.03 24.05
N TRP A 201 -4.43 9.78 24.01
CA TRP A 201 -5.68 9.41 24.69
C TRP A 201 -6.67 8.72 23.78
N ILE A 202 -6.71 9.11 22.50
CA ILE A 202 -7.73 8.67 21.55
C ILE A 202 -7.28 7.43 20.76
N TRP A 203 -5.97 7.19 20.63
CA TRP A 203 -5.49 6.12 19.77
C TRP A 203 -5.83 4.74 20.32
N ALA A 204 -5.65 4.47 21.61
CA ALA A 204 -5.90 3.16 22.20
C ALA A 204 -7.25 2.52 21.80
N PRO A 205 -8.43 3.18 21.95
CA PRO A 205 -9.69 2.59 21.51
C PRO A 205 -9.79 2.38 19.99
N ILE A 206 -9.18 3.27 19.19
CA ILE A 206 -9.15 3.13 17.72
C ILE A 206 -8.27 1.94 17.34
N GLY A 207 -7.07 1.86 17.90
CA GLY A 207 -6.12 0.77 17.70
C GLY A 207 -6.70 -0.58 18.11
N ASN A 208 -7.40 -0.65 19.24
CA ASN A 208 -8.10 -1.86 19.67
C ASN A 208 -9.19 -2.26 18.69
N GLY A 209 -10.06 -1.34 18.28
CA GLY A 209 -11.11 -1.64 17.30
C GLY A 209 -10.55 -2.09 15.94
N LEU A 210 -9.47 -1.47 15.49
CA LEU A 210 -8.74 -1.87 14.29
C LEU A 210 -8.11 -3.27 14.43
N THR A 211 -7.58 -3.59 15.61
CA THR A 211 -6.98 -4.90 15.93
C THR A 211 -8.05 -5.99 16.03
N ASP A 212 -9.22 -5.69 16.58
CA ASP A 212 -10.34 -6.63 16.69
C ASP A 212 -10.94 -6.93 15.31
N PHE A 213 -11.18 -5.89 14.50
CA PHE A 213 -11.65 -6.06 13.12
C PHE A 213 -10.69 -6.90 12.29
N SER A 214 -9.40 -6.62 12.47
CA SER A 214 -8.29 -7.33 11.87
C SER A 214 -8.23 -8.81 12.25
N LYS A 215 -8.29 -9.12 13.56
CA LYS A 215 -8.33 -10.50 14.07
C LYS A 215 -9.55 -11.23 13.52
N TRP A 216 -10.72 -10.60 13.58
CA TRP A 216 -11.93 -11.14 12.97
C TRP A 216 -11.74 -11.48 11.49
N LEU A 217 -11.12 -10.59 10.70
CA LEU A 217 -10.87 -10.84 9.28
C LEU A 217 -9.86 -11.99 9.09
N SER A 218 -8.83 -12.09 9.91
CA SER A 218 -7.82 -13.15 9.85
C SER A 218 -8.40 -14.52 10.26
N ASP A 219 -9.24 -14.55 11.29
CA ASP A 219 -9.91 -15.76 11.80
C ASP A 219 -10.90 -16.38 10.79
N LEU A 220 -11.35 -15.60 9.80
CA LEU A 220 -12.11 -16.13 8.65
C LEU A 220 -11.24 -16.92 7.66
N ASP A 221 -9.93 -17.03 7.92
CA ASP A 221 -8.99 -17.87 7.20
C ASP A 221 -9.01 -17.59 5.67
N ALA A 222 -9.20 -18.62 4.84
CA ALA A 222 -9.30 -18.47 3.39
C ALA A 222 -10.39 -17.46 2.97
N ILE A 223 -11.53 -17.43 3.67
CA ILE A 223 -12.62 -16.49 3.36
C ILE A 223 -12.18 -15.06 3.65
N GLY A 224 -11.46 -14.84 4.76
CA GLY A 224 -10.91 -13.55 5.15
C GLY A 224 -9.97 -12.98 4.09
N SER A 225 -9.04 -13.82 3.61
CA SER A 225 -8.15 -13.50 2.49
C SER A 225 -8.95 -13.11 1.23
N GLY A 226 -10.01 -13.85 0.92
CA GLY A 226 -10.88 -13.55 -0.22
C GLY A 226 -11.65 -12.24 -0.13
N ILE A 227 -12.20 -11.92 1.05
CA ILE A 227 -12.87 -10.63 1.31
C ILE A 227 -11.88 -9.48 1.10
N PHE A 228 -10.66 -9.62 1.63
CA PHE A 228 -9.60 -8.63 1.44
C PHE A 228 -9.26 -8.43 -0.04
N GLY A 229 -9.06 -9.50 -0.80
CA GLY A 229 -8.78 -9.43 -2.25
C GLY A 229 -9.86 -8.70 -3.04
N LEU A 230 -11.13 -9.02 -2.76
CA LEU A 230 -12.28 -8.35 -3.38
C LEU A 230 -12.32 -6.86 -3.04
N ALA A 231 -12.20 -6.51 -1.75
CA ALA A 231 -12.22 -5.12 -1.29
C ALA A 231 -11.06 -4.31 -1.88
N ASN A 232 -9.86 -4.90 -1.93
CA ASN A 232 -8.68 -4.30 -2.53
C ASN A 232 -8.92 -3.94 -4.00
N ARG A 233 -9.43 -4.86 -4.82
CA ARG A 233 -9.75 -4.57 -6.22
C ARG A 233 -10.90 -3.57 -6.37
N ALA A 234 -11.94 -3.66 -5.55
CA ALA A 234 -13.04 -2.69 -5.59
C ALA A 234 -12.56 -1.25 -5.34
N LEU A 235 -11.65 -1.06 -4.39
CA LEU A 235 -11.09 0.24 -4.03
C LEU A 235 -9.99 0.74 -4.99
N LEU A 236 -9.52 -0.10 -5.91
CA LEU A 236 -8.41 0.26 -6.80
C LEU A 236 -8.75 1.38 -7.78
N LEU A 237 -9.98 1.41 -8.32
CA LEU A 237 -10.43 2.42 -9.29
C LEU A 237 -10.40 3.86 -8.77
N ILE A 238 -10.46 4.02 -7.44
CA ILE A 238 -10.39 5.30 -6.76
C ILE A 238 -9.08 5.48 -5.98
N GLY A 239 -8.14 4.53 -6.12
CA GLY A 239 -6.85 4.53 -5.43
C GLY A 239 -6.91 4.26 -3.92
N MET A 240 -8.09 4.02 -3.37
CA MET A 240 -8.31 3.81 -1.92
C MET A 240 -7.81 2.46 -1.41
N HIS A 241 -7.53 1.52 -2.30
CA HIS A 241 -6.90 0.25 -1.96
C HIS A 241 -5.57 0.45 -1.22
N GLN A 242 -4.85 1.53 -1.48
CA GLN A 242 -3.60 1.85 -0.78
C GLN A 242 -3.82 2.09 0.72
N LEU A 243 -4.97 2.66 1.11
CA LEU A 243 -5.30 2.84 2.53
C LEU A 243 -5.58 1.49 3.20
N LEU A 244 -6.33 0.62 2.54
CA LEU A 244 -6.60 -0.75 3.00
C LEU A 244 -5.29 -1.54 3.15
N ASN A 245 -4.45 -1.51 2.11
CA ASN A 245 -3.13 -2.13 2.06
C ASN A 245 -2.24 -1.64 3.19
N THR A 246 -2.18 -0.32 3.38
CA THR A 246 -1.31 0.30 4.37
C THR A 246 -1.53 -0.28 5.75
N PHE A 247 -2.80 -0.45 6.13
CA PHE A 247 -3.13 -0.99 7.43
C PHE A 247 -2.85 -2.50 7.51
N VAL A 248 -3.36 -3.29 6.55
CA VAL A 248 -3.23 -4.76 6.60
C VAL A 248 -1.80 -5.25 6.40
N TRP A 249 -1.03 -4.59 5.54
CA TRP A 249 0.32 -5.02 5.22
C TRP A 249 1.40 -4.50 6.16
N PHE A 250 1.17 -3.38 6.86
CA PHE A 250 2.20 -2.74 7.70
C PHE A 250 1.82 -2.48 9.16
N GLN A 251 0.55 -2.60 9.53
CA GLN A 251 0.09 -2.34 10.90
C GLN A 251 -0.63 -3.52 11.52
N PHE A 252 -1.28 -4.35 10.71
CA PHE A 252 -2.07 -5.47 11.20
C PHE A 252 -1.22 -6.59 11.80
N GLY A 253 -1.59 -6.99 13.01
CA GLY A 253 -0.96 -8.08 13.73
C GLY A 253 0.44 -7.73 14.22
N ASP A 254 0.93 -8.55 15.13
CA ASP A 254 2.24 -8.42 15.74
C ASP A 254 2.98 -9.75 15.68
N TYR A 255 4.29 -9.68 15.52
CA TYR A 255 5.18 -10.82 15.63
C TYR A 255 6.43 -10.40 16.38
N THR A 256 6.72 -11.08 17.49
CA THR A 256 7.94 -10.88 18.27
C THR A 256 9.02 -11.81 17.74
N LYS A 257 10.09 -11.22 17.20
CA LYS A 257 11.27 -11.96 16.75
C LYS A 257 12.02 -12.60 17.93
N PRO A 258 12.93 -13.56 17.67
CA PRO A 258 13.78 -14.15 18.70
C PRO A 258 14.64 -13.14 19.49
N ASP A 259 14.95 -11.98 18.90
CA ASP A 259 15.70 -10.89 19.54
C ASP A 259 14.83 -9.95 20.39
N GLY A 260 13.53 -10.23 20.50
CA GLY A 260 12.56 -9.42 21.25
C GLY A 260 12.00 -8.22 20.48
N THR A 261 12.43 -7.98 19.23
CA THR A 261 11.87 -6.90 18.41
C THR A 261 10.49 -7.29 17.88
N VAL A 262 9.51 -6.39 18.06
CA VAL A 262 8.16 -6.56 17.52
C VAL A 262 8.08 -5.94 16.14
N VAL A 263 7.48 -6.65 15.19
CA VAL A 263 7.13 -6.13 13.87
C VAL A 263 5.62 -6.22 13.66
N ASN A 264 5.08 -5.28 12.89
CA ASN A 264 3.65 -5.21 12.58
C ASN A 264 3.38 -5.25 11.09
N GLY A 265 2.22 -5.78 10.73
CA GLY A 265 1.78 -5.89 9.34
C GLY A 265 2.17 -7.19 8.67
N ASP A 266 1.30 -7.68 7.80
CA ASP A 266 1.46 -8.97 7.13
C ASP A 266 2.80 -9.11 6.38
N ILE A 267 3.27 -8.03 5.71
CA ILE A 267 4.54 -8.02 4.99
C ILE A 267 5.73 -8.12 5.95
N ASN A 268 5.76 -7.29 6.99
CA ASN A 268 6.90 -7.26 7.91
C ASN A 268 6.97 -8.53 8.77
N ARG A 269 5.82 -9.09 9.14
CA ARG A 269 5.72 -10.37 9.84
C ARG A 269 6.25 -11.50 8.96
N PHE A 270 5.84 -11.56 7.70
CA PHE A 270 6.38 -12.54 6.73
C PHE A 270 7.89 -12.41 6.58
N LEU A 271 8.41 -11.20 6.35
CA LEU A 271 9.85 -10.95 6.24
C LEU A 271 10.61 -11.24 7.55
N ALA A 272 9.95 -11.21 8.70
CA ALA A 272 10.54 -11.60 9.98
C ALA A 272 10.49 -13.12 10.24
N GLY A 273 9.93 -13.91 9.32
CA GLY A 273 9.85 -15.37 9.42
C GLY A 273 8.63 -15.87 10.20
N ASP A 274 7.57 -15.07 10.34
CA ASP A 274 6.30 -15.52 10.93
C ASP A 274 5.62 -16.54 10.01
N PRO A 275 5.46 -17.82 10.41
CA PRO A 275 4.85 -18.84 9.57
C PRO A 275 3.34 -18.64 9.38
N THR A 276 2.70 -17.75 10.14
CA THR A 276 1.27 -17.42 10.04
C THR A 276 1.00 -16.16 9.21
N ALA A 277 2.05 -15.49 8.72
CA ALA A 277 1.92 -14.33 7.86
C ALA A 277 1.79 -14.72 6.39
N GLY A 278 1.38 -13.75 5.57
CA GLY A 278 1.18 -13.90 4.13
C GLY A 278 -0.29 -14.09 3.73
N GLN A 279 -1.22 -14.04 4.68
CA GLN A 279 -2.66 -14.26 4.44
C GLN A 279 -3.23 -13.26 3.46
N PHE A 280 -2.76 -12.01 3.51
CA PHE A 280 -3.25 -10.90 2.71
C PHE A 280 -2.29 -10.52 1.57
N THR A 281 -1.32 -11.39 1.25
CA THR A 281 -0.35 -11.20 0.16
C THR A 281 -0.33 -12.38 -0.82
N SER A 282 -0.38 -13.62 -0.34
CA SER A 282 -0.09 -14.83 -1.14
C SER A 282 -0.92 -14.96 -2.42
N GLY A 283 -2.23 -14.69 -2.34
CA GLY A 283 -3.10 -14.90 -3.50
C GLY A 283 -3.09 -13.80 -4.55
N PHE A 284 -2.26 -12.77 -4.41
CA PHE A 284 -2.00 -11.84 -5.50
C PHE A 284 -1.05 -12.43 -6.54
N PHE A 285 -0.13 -13.33 -6.18
CA PHE A 285 0.83 -13.91 -7.12
C PHE A 285 0.15 -14.59 -8.31
N PRO A 286 -0.87 -15.47 -8.14
CA PRO A 286 -1.58 -16.05 -9.28
C PRO A 286 -2.25 -15.01 -10.19
N ILE A 287 -2.73 -13.90 -9.62
CA ILE A 287 -3.38 -12.83 -10.38
C ILE A 287 -2.37 -12.04 -11.20
N MET A 288 -1.31 -11.54 -10.54
CA MET A 288 -0.35 -10.62 -11.13
C MET A 288 0.59 -11.32 -12.12
N MET A 289 1.00 -12.55 -11.81
CA MET A 289 1.93 -13.31 -12.65
C MET A 289 1.25 -14.08 -13.78
N PHE A 290 -0.03 -14.45 -13.65
CA PHE A 290 -0.67 -15.35 -14.61
C PHE A 290 -2.00 -14.82 -15.15
N ALA A 291 -2.93 -14.46 -14.26
CA ALA A 291 -4.28 -14.10 -14.65
C ALA A 291 -4.34 -12.81 -15.49
N LEU A 292 -3.69 -11.74 -15.03
CA LEU A 292 -3.66 -10.45 -15.73
C LEU A 292 -2.86 -10.48 -17.04
N PRO A 293 -1.68 -11.13 -17.11
CA PRO A 293 -1.02 -11.40 -18.38
C PRO A 293 -1.94 -12.15 -19.36
N ALA A 294 -2.68 -13.15 -18.90
CA ALA A 294 -3.63 -13.88 -19.74
C ALA A 294 -4.80 -12.99 -20.21
N ALA A 295 -5.32 -12.11 -19.35
CA ALA A 295 -6.32 -11.11 -19.72
C ALA A 295 -5.79 -10.11 -20.78
N ALA A 296 -4.55 -9.63 -20.63
CA ALA A 296 -3.92 -8.77 -21.62
C ALA A 296 -3.81 -9.46 -22.99
N MET A 297 -3.46 -10.76 -23.00
CA MET A 297 -3.44 -11.54 -24.23
C MET A 297 -4.84 -11.77 -24.82
N ALA A 298 -5.88 -11.92 -23.99
CA ALA A 298 -7.26 -12.01 -24.46
C ALA A 298 -7.74 -10.69 -25.10
N ILE A 299 -7.38 -9.54 -24.50
CA ILE A 299 -7.64 -8.21 -25.06
C ILE A 299 -6.96 -8.06 -26.43
N ALA A 300 -5.66 -8.35 -26.51
CA ALA A 300 -4.92 -8.24 -27.76
C ALA A 300 -5.47 -9.16 -28.86
N ALA A 301 -5.85 -10.39 -28.50
CA ALA A 301 -6.41 -11.33 -29.44
C ALA A 301 -7.83 -10.96 -29.92
N ALA A 302 -8.57 -10.16 -29.13
CA ALA A 302 -9.88 -9.62 -29.48
C ALA A 302 -9.83 -8.33 -30.32
N ALA A 303 -8.66 -7.69 -30.46
CA ALA A 303 -8.50 -6.47 -31.27
C ALA A 303 -8.86 -6.70 -32.76
N LYS A 304 -9.27 -5.61 -33.44
CA LYS A 304 -9.54 -5.57 -34.88
C LYS A 304 -8.31 -6.08 -35.66
N PRO A 305 -8.48 -6.84 -36.76
CA PRO A 305 -7.36 -7.47 -37.47
C PRO A 305 -6.22 -6.51 -37.86
N HIS A 306 -6.55 -5.28 -38.25
CA HIS A 306 -5.56 -4.28 -38.68
C HIS A 306 -4.76 -3.65 -37.53
N ARG A 307 -5.28 -3.64 -36.29
CA ARG A 307 -4.58 -3.12 -35.09
C ARG A 307 -3.94 -4.19 -34.24
N ARG A 308 -4.25 -5.46 -34.50
CA ARG A 308 -3.85 -6.59 -33.64
C ARG A 308 -2.35 -6.63 -33.35
N LYS A 309 -1.49 -6.30 -34.32
CA LYS A 309 -0.03 -6.27 -34.13
C LYS A 309 0.40 -5.20 -33.13
N GLU A 310 -0.16 -4.00 -33.24
CA GLU A 310 0.08 -2.87 -32.33
C GLU A 310 -0.37 -3.23 -30.90
N ILE A 311 -1.60 -3.74 -30.76
CA ILE A 311 -2.17 -4.09 -29.45
C ILE A 311 -1.43 -5.26 -28.82
N TYR A 312 -0.97 -6.25 -29.58
CA TYR A 312 -0.12 -7.30 -29.03
C TYR A 312 1.18 -6.72 -28.45
N GLY A 313 1.83 -5.78 -29.14
CA GLY A 313 3.02 -5.10 -28.61
C GLY A 313 2.74 -4.38 -27.29
N LEU A 314 1.67 -3.58 -27.25
CA LEU A 314 1.24 -2.85 -26.07
C LEU A 314 0.90 -3.79 -24.90
N MET A 315 0.01 -4.76 -25.12
CA MET A 315 -0.48 -5.68 -24.10
C MET A 315 0.62 -6.61 -23.58
N THR A 316 1.57 -7.03 -24.44
CA THR A 316 2.72 -7.83 -23.99
C THR A 316 3.63 -7.03 -23.05
N SER A 317 3.87 -5.75 -23.35
CA SER A 317 4.69 -4.87 -22.50
C SER A 317 4.10 -4.70 -21.11
N VAL A 318 2.79 -4.39 -21.02
CA VAL A 318 2.11 -4.25 -19.73
C VAL A 318 1.93 -5.59 -19.01
N ALA A 319 1.73 -6.69 -19.73
CA ALA A 319 1.72 -8.05 -19.17
C ALA A 319 3.07 -8.42 -18.55
N LEU A 320 4.18 -8.13 -19.23
CA LEU A 320 5.52 -8.37 -18.69
C LEU A 320 5.78 -7.52 -17.45
N THR A 321 5.28 -6.28 -17.44
CA THR A 321 5.37 -5.41 -16.26
C THR A 321 4.63 -6.04 -15.08
N SER A 322 3.36 -6.44 -15.26
CA SER A 322 2.61 -7.15 -14.21
C SER A 322 3.29 -8.44 -13.76
N PHE A 323 3.82 -9.23 -14.69
CA PHE A 323 4.49 -10.49 -14.37
C PHE A 323 5.76 -10.28 -13.55
N VAL A 324 6.62 -9.35 -13.95
CA VAL A 324 7.94 -9.16 -13.32
C VAL A 324 7.82 -8.38 -12.02
N THR A 325 7.06 -7.28 -12.02
CA THR A 325 7.03 -6.33 -10.91
C THR A 325 5.76 -6.38 -10.09
N GLY A 326 4.71 -7.06 -10.55
CA GLY A 326 3.40 -7.08 -9.90
C GLY A 326 2.57 -5.82 -10.09
N VAL A 327 2.98 -4.88 -10.96
CA VAL A 327 2.22 -3.64 -11.23
C VAL A 327 1.08 -3.94 -12.21
N THR A 328 -0.16 -3.77 -11.74
CA THR A 328 -1.37 -4.23 -12.46
C THR A 328 -2.14 -3.10 -13.12
N GLU A 329 -1.96 -1.87 -12.65
CA GLU A 329 -2.75 -0.71 -13.02
C GLU A 329 -2.80 -0.45 -14.54
N PRO A 330 -1.69 -0.56 -15.31
CA PRO A 330 -1.74 -0.34 -16.75
C PRO A 330 -2.69 -1.32 -17.49
N ILE A 331 -2.82 -2.55 -16.99
CA ILE A 331 -3.75 -3.55 -17.55
C ILE A 331 -5.16 -3.25 -17.07
N GLU A 332 -5.36 -3.07 -15.77
CA GLU A 332 -6.69 -2.86 -15.18
C GLU A 332 -7.37 -1.60 -15.71
N TYR A 333 -6.64 -0.49 -15.81
CA TYR A 333 -7.19 0.77 -16.35
C TYR A 333 -7.54 0.69 -17.82
N SER A 334 -6.95 -0.24 -18.57
CA SER A 334 -7.26 -0.44 -19.99
C SER A 334 -8.69 -0.97 -20.24
N PHE A 335 -9.31 -1.60 -19.23
CA PHE A 335 -10.67 -2.14 -19.37
C PHE A 335 -11.63 -1.71 -18.25
N ALA A 336 -11.16 -1.23 -17.11
CA ALA A 336 -12.01 -0.89 -15.97
C ALA A 336 -13.14 0.10 -16.29
N TYR A 337 -12.81 1.15 -17.05
CA TYR A 337 -13.75 2.23 -17.39
C TYR A 337 -14.63 1.88 -18.58
N VAL A 338 -14.14 1.04 -19.49
CA VAL A 338 -14.85 0.62 -20.70
C VAL A 338 -15.74 -0.60 -20.44
N ALA A 339 -15.37 -1.45 -19.49
CA ALA A 339 -16.05 -2.68 -19.15
C ALA A 339 -16.18 -2.88 -17.62
N PRO A 340 -17.04 -2.11 -16.94
CA PRO A 340 -17.19 -2.20 -15.49
C PRO A 340 -17.61 -3.59 -14.98
N LEU A 341 -18.43 -4.31 -15.76
CA LEU A 341 -18.82 -5.69 -15.42
C LEU A 341 -17.61 -6.64 -15.44
N LEU A 342 -16.72 -6.49 -16.43
CA LEU A 342 -15.50 -7.29 -16.52
C LEU A 342 -14.57 -7.00 -15.35
N TYR A 343 -14.53 -5.73 -14.90
CA TYR A 343 -13.81 -5.34 -13.69
C TYR A 343 -14.41 -5.94 -12.41
N ALA A 344 -15.73 -5.97 -12.28
CA ALA A 344 -16.38 -6.65 -11.15
C ALA A 344 -16.03 -8.14 -11.10
N VAL A 345 -16.02 -8.82 -12.25
CA VAL A 345 -15.59 -10.23 -12.34
C VAL A 345 -14.11 -10.37 -11.95
N HIS A 346 -13.24 -9.48 -12.43
CA HIS A 346 -11.84 -9.45 -12.03
C HIS A 346 -11.66 -9.29 -10.51
N ALA A 347 -12.43 -8.42 -9.88
CA ALA A 347 -12.39 -8.20 -8.43
C ALA A 347 -12.81 -9.46 -7.65
N VAL A 348 -13.90 -10.12 -8.08
CA VAL A 348 -14.36 -11.38 -7.48
C VAL A 348 -13.33 -12.49 -7.66
N LEU A 349 -12.79 -12.66 -8.87
CA LEU A 349 -11.79 -13.70 -9.13
C LEU A 349 -10.49 -13.45 -8.37
N THR A 350 -10.13 -12.19 -8.10
CA THR A 350 -9.00 -11.87 -7.21
C THR A 350 -9.28 -12.32 -5.79
N GLY A 351 -10.49 -12.07 -5.26
CA GLY A 351 -10.91 -12.64 -3.97
C GLY A 351 -10.88 -14.17 -3.96
N VAL A 352 -11.31 -14.84 -5.03
CA VAL A 352 -11.21 -16.30 -5.14
C VAL A 352 -9.75 -16.76 -5.15
N SER A 353 -8.85 -16.06 -5.85
CA SER A 353 -7.42 -16.37 -5.86
C SER A 353 -6.81 -16.27 -4.47
N MET A 354 -7.15 -15.22 -3.73
CA MET A 354 -6.78 -15.03 -2.34
C MET A 354 -7.23 -16.19 -1.46
N ALA A 355 -8.51 -16.55 -1.51
CA ALA A 355 -9.05 -17.65 -0.72
C ALA A 355 -8.44 -19.01 -1.09
N VAL A 356 -8.33 -19.33 -2.39
CA VAL A 356 -7.81 -20.62 -2.86
C VAL A 356 -6.32 -20.77 -2.51
N THR A 357 -5.53 -19.72 -2.70
CA THR A 357 -4.08 -19.76 -2.45
C THR A 357 -3.81 -20.00 -0.97
N TRP A 358 -4.48 -19.24 -0.10
CA TRP A 358 -4.37 -19.43 1.35
C TRP A 358 -4.93 -20.79 1.79
N GLY A 359 -6.10 -21.19 1.31
CA GLY A 359 -6.72 -22.47 1.65
C GLY A 359 -5.93 -23.72 1.23
N LEU A 360 -5.04 -23.61 0.24
CA LEU A 360 -4.10 -24.66 -0.13
C LEU A 360 -2.82 -24.67 0.72
N GLY A 361 -2.71 -23.73 1.67
CA GLY A 361 -1.61 -23.56 2.61
C GLY A 361 -0.36 -22.98 1.98
N VAL A 362 -0.52 -22.08 0.99
CA VAL A 362 0.58 -21.28 0.43
C VAL A 362 0.72 -20.02 1.27
N HIS A 363 1.87 -19.85 1.91
CA HIS A 363 2.19 -18.64 2.67
C HIS A 363 3.40 -17.98 2.01
N ASP A 364 3.16 -16.91 1.27
CA ASP A 364 4.16 -16.11 0.59
C ASP A 364 3.85 -14.62 0.79
N GLY A 365 4.90 -13.81 0.76
CA GLY A 365 4.83 -12.37 0.94
C GLY A 365 5.53 -11.64 -0.18
N PHE A 366 5.32 -10.33 -0.24
CA PHE A 366 6.05 -9.44 -1.13
C PHE A 366 6.36 -8.15 -0.40
N SER A 367 7.32 -7.39 -0.90
CA SER A 367 7.65 -6.09 -0.31
C SER A 367 7.11 -4.91 -1.09
N PHE A 368 6.91 -5.09 -2.39
CA PHE A 368 6.30 -4.08 -3.25
C PHE A 368 5.01 -4.59 -3.88
N SER A 369 5.09 -5.73 -4.59
CA SER A 369 3.93 -6.34 -5.22
C SER A 369 4.19 -7.81 -5.54
N ALA A 370 3.16 -8.59 -5.84
CA ALA A 370 3.26 -10.03 -6.03
C ALA A 370 3.78 -10.44 -7.43
N GLY A 371 4.91 -9.86 -7.85
CA GLY A 371 5.60 -10.14 -9.11
C GLY A 371 6.68 -11.22 -8.98
N LEU A 372 7.26 -11.61 -10.12
CA LEU A 372 8.33 -12.62 -10.21
C LEU A 372 9.52 -12.31 -9.31
N LEU A 373 9.89 -11.03 -9.16
CA LEU A 373 11.03 -10.63 -8.34
C LEU A 373 10.81 -10.97 -6.86
N ASP A 374 9.66 -10.58 -6.31
CA ASP A 374 9.27 -10.89 -4.93
C ASP A 374 9.10 -12.41 -4.75
N TYR A 375 8.49 -13.10 -5.71
CA TYR A 375 8.34 -14.56 -5.69
C TYR A 375 9.70 -15.30 -5.65
N ALA A 376 10.64 -14.88 -6.49
CA ALA A 376 11.95 -15.51 -6.59
C ALA A 376 12.81 -15.24 -5.34
N ILE A 377 12.81 -14.01 -4.83
CA ILE A 377 13.65 -13.64 -3.69
C ILE A 377 13.11 -14.22 -2.37
N ASN A 378 11.79 -14.43 -2.27
CA ASN A 378 11.14 -15.00 -1.07
C ASN A 378 11.01 -16.52 -1.10
N TRP A 379 11.49 -17.19 -2.15
CA TRP A 379 11.31 -18.63 -2.35
C TRP A 379 11.70 -19.51 -1.15
N SER A 380 12.82 -19.22 -0.48
CA SER A 380 13.28 -19.99 0.69
C SER A 380 12.53 -19.65 1.99
N LEU A 381 11.87 -18.50 2.04
CA LEU A 381 11.09 -18.05 3.21
C LEU A 381 9.63 -18.51 3.13
N ALA A 382 9.11 -18.64 1.90
CA ALA A 382 7.73 -19.01 1.64
C ALA A 382 7.40 -20.48 1.97
N THR A 383 6.15 -20.72 2.37
CA THR A 383 5.59 -22.06 2.54
C THR A 383 4.87 -22.52 1.29
N LYS A 384 5.31 -23.65 0.72
CA LYS A 384 4.80 -24.23 -0.54
C LYS A 384 4.75 -23.23 -1.72
N PRO A 385 5.78 -22.40 -1.98
CA PRO A 385 5.75 -21.38 -3.04
C PRO A 385 5.46 -21.98 -4.42
N TRP A 386 5.94 -23.20 -4.69
CA TRP A 386 5.73 -23.90 -5.96
C TRP A 386 4.25 -24.06 -6.36
N LEU A 387 3.30 -24.08 -5.41
CA LEU A 387 1.86 -24.17 -5.69
C LEU A 387 1.30 -22.92 -6.38
N ILE A 388 1.99 -21.77 -6.28
CA ILE A 388 1.60 -20.54 -6.99
C ILE A 388 1.58 -20.77 -8.51
N ILE A 389 2.48 -21.60 -9.04
CA ILE A 389 2.55 -21.88 -10.49
C ILE A 389 1.30 -22.60 -11.00
N PRO A 390 0.91 -23.80 -10.49
CA PRO A 390 -0.30 -24.48 -10.96
C PRO A 390 -1.58 -23.67 -10.69
N ILE A 391 -1.70 -23.02 -9.52
CA ILE A 391 -2.83 -22.13 -9.22
C ILE A 391 -2.90 -21.00 -10.26
N GLY A 392 -1.79 -20.33 -10.50
CA GLY A 392 -1.64 -19.28 -11.50
C GLY A 392 -2.01 -19.72 -12.90
N LEU A 393 -1.54 -20.88 -13.36
CA LEU A 393 -1.89 -21.44 -14.67
C LEU A 393 -3.39 -21.71 -14.80
N CYS A 394 -4.05 -22.22 -13.75
CA CYS A 394 -5.50 -22.36 -13.73
C CYS A 394 -6.20 -21.00 -13.88
N PHE A 395 -5.76 -19.99 -13.12
CA PHE A 395 -6.31 -18.63 -13.24
C PHE A 395 -6.05 -18.00 -14.60
N ALA A 396 -4.89 -18.24 -15.23
CA ALA A 396 -4.60 -17.79 -16.59
C ALA A 396 -5.61 -18.36 -17.61
N VAL A 397 -5.90 -19.66 -17.53
CA VAL A 397 -6.90 -20.28 -18.40
C VAL A 397 -8.29 -19.67 -18.18
N VAL A 398 -8.72 -19.56 -16.92
CA VAL A 398 -10.01 -18.95 -16.56
C VAL A 398 -10.10 -17.51 -17.07
N TYR A 399 -9.09 -16.69 -16.83
CA TYR A 399 -9.07 -15.29 -17.25
C TYR A 399 -9.06 -15.16 -18.76
N TYR A 400 -8.21 -15.91 -19.48
CA TYR A 400 -8.15 -15.83 -20.93
C TYR A 400 -9.51 -16.14 -21.57
N VAL A 401 -10.12 -17.27 -21.19
CA VAL A 401 -11.40 -17.71 -21.74
C VAL A 401 -12.51 -16.72 -21.39
N LEU A 402 -12.60 -16.31 -20.12
CA LEU A 402 -13.64 -15.42 -19.64
C LEU A 402 -13.54 -14.02 -20.26
N PHE A 403 -12.35 -13.42 -20.26
CA PHE A 403 -12.13 -12.12 -20.89
C PHE A 403 -12.44 -12.18 -22.38
N ARG A 404 -11.92 -13.19 -23.09
CA ARG A 404 -12.16 -13.31 -24.53
C ARG A 404 -13.64 -13.50 -24.85
N PHE A 405 -14.33 -14.34 -24.08
CA PHE A 405 -15.75 -14.58 -24.23
C PHE A 405 -16.57 -13.31 -24.01
N ILE A 406 -16.38 -12.62 -22.87
CA ILE A 406 -17.15 -11.43 -22.52
C ILE A 406 -16.88 -10.29 -23.52
N ILE A 407 -15.61 -10.05 -23.88
CA ILE A 407 -15.24 -9.00 -24.84
C ILE A 407 -15.95 -9.20 -26.19
N VAL A 408 -15.93 -10.43 -26.71
CA VAL A 408 -16.55 -10.73 -28.00
C VAL A 408 -18.07 -10.78 -27.91
N LYS A 409 -18.62 -11.39 -26.85
CA LYS A 409 -20.08 -11.60 -26.70
C LYS A 409 -20.84 -10.30 -26.51
N PHE A 410 -20.26 -9.34 -25.78
CA PHE A 410 -20.88 -8.05 -25.46
C PHE A 410 -20.30 -6.88 -26.28
N ASP A 411 -19.46 -7.17 -27.28
CA ASP A 411 -18.80 -6.19 -28.13
C ASP A 411 -18.13 -5.04 -27.35
N LEU A 412 -17.36 -5.40 -26.32
CA LEU A 412 -16.69 -4.41 -25.48
C LEU A 412 -15.59 -3.68 -26.27
N LYS A 413 -15.53 -2.35 -26.13
CA LYS A 413 -14.57 -1.45 -26.82
C LYS A 413 -13.18 -1.43 -26.15
N THR A 414 -12.67 -2.61 -25.77
CA THR A 414 -11.31 -2.73 -25.21
C THR A 414 -10.25 -2.25 -26.23
N PRO A 415 -8.99 -1.97 -25.81
CA PRO A 415 -7.95 -1.46 -26.70
C PRO A 415 -7.87 -2.18 -28.05
N GLY A 416 -7.98 -1.44 -29.15
CA GLY A 416 -7.98 -1.96 -30.52
C GLY A 416 -9.34 -2.41 -31.05
N ARG A 417 -10.42 -2.14 -30.31
CA ARG A 417 -11.82 -2.37 -30.73
C ARG A 417 -12.65 -1.08 -30.77
N GLU A 418 -12.04 0.08 -30.54
CA GLU A 418 -12.67 1.39 -30.64
C GLU A 418 -13.16 1.66 -32.08
N ASP A 419 -14.17 2.51 -32.23
CA ASP A 419 -14.66 2.92 -33.55
C ASP A 419 -13.67 3.87 -34.22
N ASP A 420 -13.51 3.77 -35.54
CA ASP A 420 -12.41 4.41 -36.25
C ASP A 420 -12.47 5.96 -36.19
N ASP A 421 -13.64 6.52 -35.86
CA ASP A 421 -13.92 7.96 -35.75
C ASP A 421 -13.55 8.57 -34.39
N GLU A 422 -13.27 7.75 -33.36
CA GLU A 422 -12.92 8.20 -31.99
C GLU A 422 -11.40 8.24 -31.74
N ILE A 423 -10.58 8.01 -32.77
CA ILE A 423 -9.14 7.81 -32.63
C ILE A 423 -8.39 9.13 -32.89
N GLU A 424 -7.93 9.80 -31.83
CA GLU A 424 -6.80 10.74 -31.95
C GLU A 424 -5.53 9.95 -32.26
N ASP A 425 -4.92 10.26 -33.40
CA ASP A 425 -3.72 9.65 -33.96
C ASP A 425 -2.50 9.88 -33.04
N VAL A 426 -2.27 8.95 -32.12
CA VAL A 426 -1.16 8.97 -31.14
C VAL A 426 0.23 8.84 -31.80
N THR A 427 0.29 8.71 -33.13
CA THR A 427 1.54 8.65 -33.91
C THR A 427 1.94 9.98 -34.58
N LYS A 428 1.21 11.08 -34.32
CA LYS A 428 1.63 12.44 -34.72
C LYS A 428 2.10 13.26 -33.51
N ALA A 429 3.29 12.95 -32.99
CA ALA A 429 4.05 13.84 -32.10
C ALA A 429 5.55 13.70 -32.37
#